data_AF-G0UID5-F1
#
_entry.id   AF-G0UID5-F1
#
_cell.length_a   1.000
_cell.length_b   1.000
_cell.length_c   1.000
_cell.angle_alpha   90.00
_cell.angle_beta   90.00
_cell.angle_gamma   90.00
#
_symmetry.space_group_name_H-M   'P 1'
#
loop_
_entity.id
_entity.type
_entity.pdbx_description
1 polymer ?
#
loop_
_entity_poly.entity_id
_entity_poly.type
_entity_poly.pdbx_seq_one_letter_code
_entity_poly.pdbx_strand_id
1 'polypeptide(L)' 'MTLMLPVMPTNWLMGALVFAVVLLMPTAVYFAGHSALRRFPKLLNALHWLFGAYLIYLIVAGVATLLIS' A
#
# COMPACT_ATOMS: atom_id res chain seq x y z
N MET A 1 -17.28 17.17 -2.87
CA MET A 1 -15.87 16.77 -2.70
C MET A 1 -15.53 15.80 -3.81
N THR A 2 -14.84 16.26 -4.85
CA THR A 2 -14.32 15.38 -5.91
C THR A 2 -13.14 14.61 -5.31
N LEU A 3 -13.36 13.33 -5.01
CA LEU A 3 -12.27 12.36 -4.87
C LEU A 3 -11.52 12.38 -6.20
N MET A 4 -10.36 13.03 -6.23
CA MET A 4 -9.42 12.94 -7.34
C MET A 4 -9.04 11.46 -7.44
N LEU A 5 -9.66 10.76 -8.40
CA LEU A 5 -9.27 9.40 -8.77
C LEU A 5 -7.77 9.41 -9.10
N PRO A 6 -7.04 8.35 -8.71
CA PRO A 6 -5.60 8.30 -8.94
C PRO A 6 -5.37 8.41 -10.44
N VAL A 7 -4.52 9.39 -10.79
CA VAL A 7 -4.06 9.67 -12.15
C VAL A 7 -3.73 8.36 -12.84
N MET A 8 -4.49 8.02 -13.88
CA MET A 8 -4.22 6.89 -14.74
C MET A 8 -2.80 7.07 -15.32
N PRO A 9 -1.88 6.10 -15.17
CA PRO A 9 -0.53 6.25 -15.68
C PRO A 9 -0.59 6.34 -17.21
N THR A 10 -0.16 7.48 -17.77
CA THR A 10 -0.15 7.74 -19.22
C THR A 10 1.02 7.08 -19.93
N ASN A 11 1.95 6.46 -19.19
CA ASN A 11 3.08 5.69 -19.73
C ASN A 11 3.52 4.57 -18.75
N TRP A 12 4.23 3.57 -19.26
CA TRP A 12 4.70 2.41 -18.50
C TRP A 12 5.59 2.77 -17.29
N LEU A 13 6.39 3.84 -17.41
CA LEU A 13 7.25 4.33 -16.33
C LEU A 13 6.43 4.84 -15.14
N MET A 14 5.35 5.58 -15.40
CA MET A 14 4.41 6.03 -14.38
C MET A 14 3.74 4.84 -13.68
N GLY A 15 3.37 3.79 -14.42
CA GLY A 15 2.85 2.55 -13.84
C GLY A 15 3.87 1.88 -12.90
N ALA A 16 5.14 1.80 -13.32
CA ALA A 16 6.20 1.25 -12.49
C ALA A 16 6.47 2.09 -11.23
N LEU A 17 6.42 3.42 -11.32
CA LEU A 17 6.58 4.32 -10.18
C LEU A 17 5.41 4.18 -9.18
N VAL A 18 4.17 4.13 -9.68
CA VAL A 18 2.99 3.89 -8.84
C VAL A 18 3.12 2.54 -8.15
N PHE A 19 3.49 1.49 -8.88
CA PHE A 19 3.72 0.17 -8.28
C PHE A 19 4.81 0.20 -7.20
N ALA A 20 5.92 0.89 -7.44
CA ALA A 20 7.00 1.01 -6.46
C ALA A 20 6.56 1.76 -5.19
N VAL A 21 5.84 2.88 -5.34
CA VAL A 21 5.39 3.70 -4.20
C VAL A 21 4.26 3.04 -3.42
N VAL A 22 3.37 2.34 -4.11
CA VAL A 22 2.15 1.76 -3.52
C VAL A 22 2.39 0.34 -3.02
N LEU A 23 3.24 -0.46 -3.65
CA LEU A 23 3.48 -1.84 -3.22
C LEU A 23 4.84 -2.02 -2.55
N LEU A 24 5.92 -1.61 -3.21
CA LEU A 24 7.28 -1.90 -2.74
C LEU A 24 7.67 -1.08 -1.51
N MET A 25 7.41 0.22 -1.52
CA MET A 25 7.79 1.11 -0.42
C MET A 25 7.11 0.73 0.90
N PRO A 26 5.78 0.52 0.97
CA PRO A 26 5.12 0.13 2.21
C PRO A 26 5.56 -1.26 2.69
N THR A 27 5.86 -2.17 1.77
CA THR A 27 6.43 -3.48 2.09
C THR A 27 7.81 -3.36 2.72
N ALA A 28 8.69 -2.53 2.17
CA ALA A 28 10.00 -2.27 2.75
C ALA A 28 9.89 -1.63 4.15
N VAL A 29 9.00 -0.65 4.31
CA VAL A 29 8.71 -0.02 5.61
C VAL A 29 8.20 -1.05 6.62
N TYR A 30 7.30 -1.94 6.20
CA TYR A 30 6.79 -3.02 7.04
C TYR A 30 7.92 -3.95 7.50
N PHE A 31 8.80 -4.41 6.61
CA PHE A 31 9.92 -5.30 6.99
C PHE A 31 10.94 -4.62 7.92
N ALA A 32 11.26 -3.35 7.64
CA ALA A 32 12.12 -2.56 8.50
C ALA A 32 11.50 -2.40 9.90
N GLY A 33 10.22 -2.02 9.96
CA GLY A 33 9.45 -1.92 11.21
C GLY A 33 9.33 -3.26 11.93
N HIS A 34 9.12 -4.35 11.21
CA HIS A 34 9.00 -5.70 11.77
C HIS A 34 10.30 -6.10 12.48
N SER A 35 11.45 -5.78 11.88
CA SER A 35 12.77 -6.05 12.46
C SER A 35 13.04 -5.16 13.67
N ALA A 36 12.73 -3.86 13.57
CA ALA A 36 12.96 -2.89 14.65
C ALA A 36 12.06 -3.12 15.88
N LEU A 37 10.80 -3.52 15.65
CA LEU A 37 9.79 -3.64 16.70
C LEU A 37 9.69 -5.04 17.32
N ARG A 38 10.58 -5.99 16.98
CA ARG A 38 10.56 -7.36 17.54
C ARG A 38 10.48 -7.41 19.07
N ARG A 39 11.10 -6.45 19.76
CA ARG A 39 11.11 -6.35 21.22
C ARG A 39 9.83 -5.76 21.82
N PHE A 40 8.96 -5.17 21.00
CA PHE A 40 7.75 -4.46 21.41
C PHE A 40 6.52 -5.14 20.78
N PRO A 41 6.04 -6.26 21.35
CA PRO A 41 5.04 -7.13 20.71
C PRO A 41 3.72 -6.40 20.40
N LYS A 42 3.30 -5.45 21.25
CA LYS A 42 2.09 -4.64 21.02
C LYS A 42 2.24 -3.73 19.80
N LEU A 43 3.38 -3.05 19.66
CA LEU A 43 3.68 -2.18 18.51
C LEU A 43 3.87 -2.99 17.23
N LEU A 44 4.53 -4.14 17.34
CA LEU A 44 4.66 -5.07 16.23
C LEU A 44 3.29 -5.54 15.73
N ASN A 45 2.38 -5.90 16.65
CA ASN A 45 1.02 -6.31 16.28
C ASN A 45 0.25 -5.15 15.61
N ALA A 46 0.38 -3.92 16.13
CA ALA A 46 -0.22 -2.74 15.51
C ALA A 46 0.32 -2.52 14.08
N LEU A 47 1.62 -2.71 13.86
CA LEU A 47 2.23 -2.65 12.53
C LEU A 47 1.66 -3.72 11.57
N HIS A 48 1.45 -4.96 12.04
CA HIS A 48 0.81 -6.02 11.24
C HIS A 48 -0.63 -5.66 10.87
N TRP A 49 -1.41 -5.15 11.84
CA TRP A 49 -2.77 -4.70 11.58
C TRP A 49 -2.82 -3.56 10.57
N LEU A 50 -1.95 -2.57 10.73
CA LEU A 50 -1.88 -1.43 9.81
C LEU A 50 -1.50 -1.88 8.39
N PHE A 51 -0.48 -2.74 8.26
CA PHE A 51 -0.05 -3.24 6.96
C PHE A 51 -1.11 -4.17 6.32
N GLY A 52 -1.76 -5.01 7.11
CA GLY A 52 -2.87 -5.86 6.65
C GLY A 52 -4.05 -5.03 6.15
N ALA A 53 -4.47 -4.01 6.91
CA ALA A 53 -5.53 -3.08 6.50
C ALA A 53 -5.17 -2.34 5.20
N TYR A 54 -3.90 -1.92 5.07
CA TYR A 54 -3.39 -1.29 3.86
C TYR A 54 -3.50 -2.21 2.63
N LEU A 55 -3.12 -3.49 2.76
CA LEU A 55 -3.24 -4.46 1.67
C LEU A 55 -4.69 -4.69 1.25
N ILE A 56 -5.61 -4.80 2.21
CA ILE A 56 -7.05 -4.94 1.91
C ILE A 56 -7.56 -3.72 1.14
N TYR A 57 -7.22 -2.52 1.60
CA TYR A 57 -7.58 -1.28 0.90
C TYR A 57 -7.05 -1.28 -0.54
N LEU A 58 -5.79 -1.68 -0.74
CA LEU A 58 -5.17 -1.75 -2.06
C LEU A 58 -5.89 -2.72 -3.00
N ILE A 59 -6.25 -3.90 -2.51
CA ILE A 59 -7.01 -4.89 -3.29
C ILE A 59 -8.38 -4.31 -3.68
N VAL A 60 -9.10 -3.74 -2.71
CA VAL A 60 -10.43 -3.14 -2.96
C VAL A 60 -10.33 -1.99 -3.95
N ALA A 61 -9.37 -1.09 -3.78
CA ALA A 61 -9.15 0.03 -4.67
C ALA A 61 -8.78 -0.44 -6.08
N GLY A 62 -7.87 -1.41 -6.20
CA GLY A 62 -7.47 -1.99 -7.48
C GLY A 62 -8.63 -2.66 -8.21
N VAL A 63 -9.41 -3.48 -7.51
CA VAL A 63 -10.62 -4.11 -8.07
C VAL A 63 -11.66 -3.07 -8.47
N ALA A 64 -11.93 -2.07 -7.62
CA ALA A 64 -12.87 -1.01 -7.93
C ALA A 64 -12.42 -0.22 -9.17
N THR A 65 -11.14 0.10 -9.30
CA THR A 65 -10.60 0.74 -10.51
C THR A 65 -10.80 -0.17 -11.72
N LEU A 66 -10.46 -1.46 -11.66
CA LEU A 66 -10.61 -2.36 -12.80
C LEU A 66 -12.08 -2.63 -13.21
N LEU A 67 -13.03 -2.53 -12.27
CA LEU A 67 -14.45 -2.77 -12.54
C LEU A 67 -15.22 -1.52 -12.97
N ILE A 68 -14.76 -0.33 -12.55
CA ILE A 68 -15.44 0.95 -12.81
C ILE A 68 -14.81 1.70 -14.01
N SER A 69 -13.55 1.40 -14.36
CA SER A 69 -12.80 2.04 -15.45
C SER A 69 -12.85 1.25 -16.74
#